data_AF-A0A382TFW8-F1
#
_entry.id   AF-A0A382TFW8-F1
#
_cell.length_a   1.000
_cell.length_b   1.000
_cell.length_c   1.000
_cell.angle_alpha   90.00
_cell.angle_beta   90.00
_cell.angle_gamma   90.00
#
_symmetry.space_group_name_H-M   'P 1'
#
loop_
_entity.id
_entity.type
_entity.pdbx_description
1 polymer ?
#
loop_
_entity_poly.entity_id
_entity_poly.type
_entity_poly.pdbx_seq_one_letter_code
_entity_poly.pdbx_strand_id
1 'polypeptide(L)' 'MGANPPVNDWSSDYDIFDEDYVRDPSPVWEELRTKCPIAHTERWGGSWMPTKYADLQAFARMVPALSSKNVLV' A
#
# COMPACT_ATOMS: atom_id res chain seq x y z
N MET A 1 -8.46 13.67 -15.85
CA MET A 1 -7.95 13.00 -14.64
C MET A 1 -6.77 13.84 -14.18
N GLY A 2 -6.96 14.62 -13.12
CA GLY A 2 -5.92 15.52 -12.64
C GLY A 2 -4.77 14.71 -12.05
N ALA A 3 -3.54 15.18 -12.21
CA ALA A 3 -2.40 14.61 -11.52
C ALA A 3 -2.71 14.61 -10.01
N ASN A 4 -2.63 13.44 -9.37
CA ASN A 4 -2.72 13.40 -7.92
C ASN A 4 -1.59 14.26 -7.34
N PRO A 5 -1.82 14.93 -6.20
CA PRO A 5 -0.76 15.68 -5.54
C PRO A 5 0.38 14.74 -5.14
N PRO A 6 1.63 15.24 -5.09
CA PRO A 6 2.78 14.45 -4.65
C PRO A 6 2.55 13.78 -3.29
N VAL A 7 3.08 12.57 -3.12
CA VAL A 7 3.05 11.86 -1.84
C VAL A 7 4.03 12.54 -0.88
N ASN A 8 3.52 13.10 0.22
CA ASN A 8 4.36 13.70 1.27
C ASN A 8 4.62 12.76 2.45
N ASP A 9 3.68 11.84 2.71
CA ASP A 9 3.78 10.82 3.76
C ASP A 9 3.28 9.47 3.24
N TRP A 10 4.22 8.57 2.98
CA TRP A 10 3.93 7.22 2.51
C TRP A 10 3.17 6.37 3.54
N SER A 11 3.19 6.71 4.83
CA SER A 11 2.53 5.93 5.87
C SER A 11 1.01 6.12 5.92
N SER A 12 0.51 7.24 5.41
CA SER A 12 -0.92 7.62 5.44
C SER A 12 -1.52 7.98 4.08
N ASP A 13 -0.70 8.17 3.04
CA ASP A 13 -1.15 8.60 1.71
C ASP A 13 -0.25 8.04 0.60
N TYR A 14 0.19 6.78 0.72
CA TYR A 14 0.99 6.15 -0.35
C TYR A 14 0.23 6.12 -1.68
N ASP A 15 1.00 6.15 -2.77
CA ASP A 15 0.49 5.99 -4.13
C ASP A 15 1.40 5.03 -4.91
N ILE A 16 0.89 3.84 -5.23
CA ILE A 16 1.66 2.81 -5.96
C ILE A 16 1.83 3.13 -7.45
N PHE A 17 1.15 4.17 -7.94
CA PHE A 17 1.28 4.67 -9.30
C PHE A 17 2.14 5.93 -9.41
N ASP A 18 2.66 6.45 -8.30
CA ASP A 18 3.62 7.54 -8.30
C ASP A 18 4.87 7.14 -9.11
N GLU A 19 5.34 8.03 -9.99
CA GLU A 19 6.46 7.74 -10.91
C GLU A 19 7.75 7.38 -10.17
N ASP A 20 7.96 7.95 -8.98
CA ASP A 20 9.14 7.68 -8.16
C ASP A 20 9.02 6.30 -7.49
N TYR A 21 7.82 5.93 -7.03
CA TYR A 21 7.55 4.59 -6.50
C TYR A 21 7.69 3.51 -7.56
N VAL A 22 7.16 3.74 -8.77
CA VAL A 22 7.28 2.80 -9.89
C VAL A 22 8.75 2.63 -10.29
N ARG A 23 9.54 3.69 -10.22
CA ARG A 23 10.97 3.67 -10.57
C ARG A 23 11.83 2.95 -9.53
N ASP A 24 11.61 3.23 -8.24
CA ASP A 24 12.29 2.54 -7.14
C ASP A 24 11.41 2.49 -5.88
N PRO A 25 10.71 1.37 -5.62
CA PRO A 25 9.87 1.23 -4.44
C PRO A 25 10.67 0.91 -3.18
N SER A 26 11.95 0.54 -3.29
CA SER A 26 12.73 0.00 -2.18
C SER A 26 12.79 0.93 -0.95
N PRO A 27 13.03 2.25 -1.10
CA PRO A 27 13.08 3.17 0.02
C PRO A 27 11.73 3.27 0.75
N VAL A 28 10.62 3.30 0.00
CA VAL A 28 9.26 3.33 0.56
C VAL A 28 8.99 2.07 1.38
N TRP A 29 9.34 0.90 0.85
CA TRP A 29 9.16 -0.37 1.56
C TRP A 29 10.05 -0.49 2.81
N GLU A 30 11.27 0.05 2.79
CA GLU A 30 12.15 0.09 3.96
C GLU A 30 11.60 1.00 5.06
N GLU A 31 11.15 2.20 4.70
CA GLU A 31 10.52 3.14 5.63
C GLU A 31 9.28 2.52 6.29
N LEU A 32 8.36 1.99 5.49
CA LEU A 32 7.08 1.48 5.99
C LEU A 32 7.27 0.25 6.87
N ARG A 33 8.16 -0.68 6.52
CA ARG A 33 8.46 -1.82 7.40
C ARG A 33 8.91 -1.41 8.79
N THR A 34 9.57 -0.26 8.90
CA THR A 34 10.11 0.28 10.15
C THR A 34 9.08 1.13 10.90
N LYS A 35 8.40 2.05 10.22
CA LYS A 35 7.52 3.05 10.85
C LYS A 35 6.04 2.64 10.89
N CYS A 36 5.52 2.12 9.79
CA CYS A 36 4.10 1.82 9.60
C CYS A 36 3.93 0.54 8.76
N PRO A 37 4.03 -0.65 9.37
CA PRO A 37 4.12 -1.90 8.62
C PRO A 37 2.83 -2.28 7.89
N ILE A 38 1.71 -1.63 8.22
CA ILE A 38 0.43 -1.74 7.50
C ILE A 38 -0.06 -0.31 7.25
N ALA A 39 0.36 0.27 6.13
CA ALA A 39 -0.02 1.62 5.73
C ALA A 39 -1.45 1.65 5.16
N HIS A 40 -2.11 2.80 5.22
CA HIS A 40 -3.41 3.03 4.61
C HIS A 40 -3.33 4.26 3.70
N THR A 41 -4.07 4.24 2.59
CA THR A 41 -4.27 5.40 1.71
C THR A 41 -5.74 5.52 1.37
N GLU A 42 -6.23 6.73 1.13
CA GLU A 42 -7.58 6.99 0.60
C GLU A 42 -7.57 7.13 -0.94
N ARG A 43 -6.38 7.12 -1.57
CA ARG A 43 -6.25 7.17 -3.02
C ARG A 43 -6.86 5.94 -3.66
N TRP A 44 -7.37 6.11 -4.88
CA TRP A 44 -7.88 5.02 -5.70
C TRP A 44 -9.02 4.20 -5.06
N GLY A 45 -9.81 4.84 -4.19
CA GLY A 45 -10.92 4.19 -3.49
C GLY A 45 -10.52 3.50 -2.19
N GLY A 46 -9.29 3.71 -1.74
CA GLY A 46 -8.78 3.28 -0.45
C GLY A 46 -8.16 1.89 -0.47
N SER A 47 -6.97 1.75 0.09
CA SER A 47 -6.31 0.44 0.21
C SER A 47 -5.38 0.36 1.43
N TRP A 48 -5.02 -0.88 1.78
CA TRP A 48 -4.08 -1.20 2.86
C TRP A 48 -2.85 -1.90 2.29
N MET A 49 -1.65 -1.45 2.68
CA MET A 49 -0.39 -2.04 2.24
C MET A 49 0.38 -2.67 3.43
N PRO A 50 0.21 -3.98 3.66
CA PRO A 50 1.07 -4.73 4.59
C PRO A 50 2.45 -4.95 3.97
N THR A 51 3.50 -4.54 4.67
CA THR A 51 4.89 -4.57 4.16
C THR A 51 5.76 -5.65 4.82
N LYS A 52 5.29 -6.26 5.91
CA LYS A 52 5.93 -7.43 6.54
C LYS A 52 5.39 -8.73 5.94
N TYR A 53 6.31 -9.67 5.72
CA TYR A 53 5.97 -10.96 5.13
C TYR A 53 4.95 -11.77 5.95
N ALA A 54 5.06 -11.74 7.28
CA ALA A 54 4.13 -12.43 8.16
C ALA A 54 2.69 -11.88 8.05
N ASP A 55 2.55 -10.56 7.96
CA ASP A 55 1.25 -9.90 7.84
C ASP A 55 0.62 -10.19 6.46
N LEU A 56 1.41 -10.14 5.39
CA LEU A 56 0.99 -10.55 4.06
C LEU A 56 0.48 -12.00 4.03
N GLN A 57 1.21 -12.93 4.64
CA GLN A 57 0.78 -14.32 4.74
C GLN A 57 -0.52 -14.49 5.54
N ALA A 58 -0.69 -13.75 6.63
CA ALA A 58 -1.92 -13.79 7.43
C ALA A 58 -3.11 -13.31 6.60
N PHE A 59 -2.97 -12.16 5.92
CA PHE A 59 -4.01 -11.56 5.09
C PHE A 59 -4.43 -12.49 3.95
N ALA A 60 -3.46 -13.10 3.26
CA ALA A 60 -3.73 -14.04 2.17
C ALA A 60 -4.55 -15.28 2.62
N ARG A 61 -4.47 -15.65 3.90
CA ARG A 61 -5.21 -16.80 4.47
C ARG A 61 -6.57 -16.40 5.03
N MET A 62 -6.89 -15.11 5.15
CA MET A 62 -8.13 -14.60 5.75
C MET A 62 -9.35 -14.74 4.83
N VAL A 63 -9.61 -15.94 4.31
CA VAL A 63 -10.83 -16.23 3.56
C VAL A 63 -11.90 -16.73 4.53
N PRO A 64 -13.15 -16.24 4.47
CA PRO A 64 -13.72 -15.37 3.43
C PRO A 64 -13.62 -13.86 3.68
N ALA A 65 -13.04 -13.42 4.80
CA ALA A 65 -13.03 -12.02 5.22
C ALA A 65 -12.37 -11.07 4.20
N LEU A 66 -11.23 -11.47 3.62
CA LEU A 66 -10.52 -10.80 2.55
C LEU A 66 -10.61 -11.65 1.28
N SER A 67 -11.64 -11.39 0.49
CA SER A 67 -11.95 -12.16 -0.72
C SER A 67 -11.25 -11.58 -1.95
N SER A 68 -10.75 -12.45 -2.83
CA SER A 68 -10.22 -12.06 -4.15
C SER A 68 -11.30 -11.72 -5.18
N LYS A 69 -12.60 -11.71 -4.80
CA LYS A 69 -13.71 -11.44 -5.74
C LYS A 69 -13.71 -10.01 -6.29
N ASN A 70 -13.24 -9.04 -5.50
CA ASN A 70 -13.14 -7.64 -5.89
C ASN A 70 -11.76 -7.13 -5.47
N VAL A 71 -10.81 -7.16 -6.40
CA VAL A 71 -9.46 -6.62 -6.17
C VAL A 71 -9.47 -5.13 -6.51
N LEU A 72 -9.03 -4.31 -5.56
CA LEU A 72 -8.76 -2.87 -5.77
C LEU A 72 -7.30 -2.70 -6.22
N VAL A 73 -7.05 -1.73 -7.09
CA VAL A 73 -5.71 -1.36 -7.60
C VAL A 73 -5.43 0.08 -7.22
#